data_AF-A0A5S4EXK9-F1
#
_entry.id   AF-A0A5S4EXK9-F1
#
_cell.length_a   1.000
_cell.length_b   1.000
_cell.length_c   1.000
_cell.angle_alpha   90.00
_cell.angle_beta   90.00
_cell.angle_gamma   90.00
#
_symmetry.space_group_name_H-M   'P 1'
#
loop_
_entity.id
_entity.type
_entity.pdbx_description
1 polymer ?
#
loop_
_entity_poly.entity_id
_entity_poly.type
_entity_poly.pdbx_seq_one_letter_code
_entity_poly.pdbx_strand_id
1 'polypeptide(L)'
;MIGSVSSQGSRMTGTHESAGTPGPAERVRVGVVLPRPGDLGEWLSEAVAFEAAGADALWLDHGAEPPLDPLILTAALAAVTYRALLVAAVPETAGSRALATAERLSRGRLALIIAEDAGAGGDEEVQRLTGQGAVSCTHL
;
A
#
# COMPACT_ATOMS: atom_id res chain seq x y z
N MET A 1 -69.09 -43.77 7.68
CA MET A 1 -68.62 -43.98 9.06
C MET A 1 -67.67 -42.82 9.38
N ILE A 2 -68.01 -42.11 10.45
CA ILE A 2 -67.45 -40.92 11.08
C ILE A 2 -65.92 -40.73 11.12
N GLY A 3 -65.50 -39.47 11.11
CA GLY A 3 -64.24 -38.96 11.68
C GLY A 3 -63.45 -38.08 10.72
N SER A 4 -62.87 -36.94 11.08
CA SER A 4 -62.96 -36.10 12.28
C SER A 4 -62.34 -34.76 11.89
N VAL A 5 -62.97 -33.65 12.26
CA VAL A 5 -62.36 -32.31 12.15
C VAL A 5 -61.38 -32.15 13.31
N SER A 6 -60.18 -31.61 13.04
CA SER A 6 -59.28 -31.17 14.11
C SER A 6 -58.52 -29.92 13.69
N SER A 7 -59.01 -28.83 14.28
CA SER A 7 -58.39 -27.53 14.42
C SER A 7 -57.20 -27.58 15.37
N GLN A 8 -56.09 -26.97 14.96
CA GLN A 8 -55.01 -26.35 15.75
C GLN A 8 -53.97 -25.88 14.72
N GLY A 9 -53.46 -24.66 14.71
CA GLY A 9 -53.21 -23.73 15.80
C GLY A 9 -51.94 -23.00 15.37
N SER A 10 -52.06 -21.71 15.14
CA SER A 10 -51.00 -20.80 14.70
C SER A 10 -49.72 -20.96 15.54
N ARG A 11 -48.58 -21.18 14.90
CA ARG A 11 -47.26 -20.81 15.43
C ARG A 11 -46.52 -20.06 14.34
N MET A 12 -46.61 -18.74 14.39
CA MET A 12 -45.64 -17.84 13.79
C MET A 12 -44.29 -18.11 14.44
N THR A 13 -43.47 -18.95 13.82
CA THR A 13 -42.02 -18.87 14.04
C THR A 13 -41.56 -17.67 13.23
N GLY A 14 -41.39 -16.54 13.91
CA GLY A 14 -40.58 -15.46 13.37
C GLY A 14 -39.23 -16.07 12.99
N THR A 15 -38.98 -16.14 11.69
CA THR A 15 -37.62 -16.18 11.16
C THR A 15 -36.94 -14.95 11.75
N HIS A 16 -36.19 -15.14 12.82
CA HIS A 16 -35.08 -14.25 13.13
C HIS A 16 -34.16 -14.36 11.92
N GLU A 17 -34.36 -13.42 11.00
CA GLU A 17 -33.43 -13.09 9.96
C GLU A 17 -32.08 -12.97 10.66
N SER A 18 -31.26 -13.99 10.44
CA SER A 18 -29.90 -14.06 10.92
C SER A 18 -29.23 -12.79 10.43
N ALA A 19 -29.08 -11.80 11.32
CA ALA A 19 -28.37 -10.58 11.03
C ALA A 19 -27.01 -11.01 10.48
N GLY A 20 -26.85 -10.85 9.17
CA GLY A 20 -25.63 -11.21 8.48
C GLY A 20 -24.51 -10.53 9.22
N THR A 21 -23.57 -11.31 9.75
CA THR A 21 -22.29 -10.80 10.23
C THR A 21 -21.79 -9.85 9.14
N PRO A 22 -21.63 -8.54 9.41
CA PRO A 22 -21.05 -7.66 8.42
C PRO A 22 -19.71 -8.31 8.05
N GLY A 23 -19.52 -8.60 6.76
CA GLY A 23 -18.22 -9.02 6.24
C GLY A 23 -17.16 -8.02 6.70
N PRO A 24 -15.88 -8.43 6.83
CA PRO A 24 -14.84 -7.56 7.36
C PRO A 24 -14.94 -6.20 6.66
N ALA A 25 -15.29 -5.16 7.44
CA ALA A 25 -15.48 -3.82 6.91
C ALA A 25 -14.23 -3.47 6.11
N GLU A 26 -14.41 -3.17 4.82
CA GLU A 26 -13.32 -2.82 3.93
C GLU A 26 -12.59 -1.61 4.52
N ARG A 27 -11.41 -1.85 5.09
CA ARG A 27 -10.69 -0.83 5.85
C ARG A 27 -9.99 0.10 4.87
N VAL A 28 -10.45 1.35 4.82
CA VAL A 28 -9.77 2.42 4.07
C VAL A 28 -8.34 2.54 4.57
N ARG A 29 -7.39 2.59 3.64
CA ARG A 29 -5.96 2.81 3.91
C ARG A 29 -5.53 4.18 3.42
N VAL A 30 -4.62 4.83 4.14
CA VAL A 30 -4.08 6.14 3.78
C VAL A 30 -2.59 6.03 3.47
N GLY A 31 -2.21 6.42 2.26
CA GLY A 31 -0.81 6.55 1.84
C GLY A 31 -0.38 8.02 1.79
N VAL A 32 0.86 8.30 2.16
CA VAL A 32 1.48 9.62 2.05
C VAL A 32 2.57 9.58 0.99
N VAL A 33 2.56 10.53 0.07
CA VAL A 33 3.66 10.74 -0.87
C VAL A 33 4.66 11.69 -0.21
N LEU A 34 5.87 11.19 0.01
CA LEU A 34 6.98 11.97 0.50
C LEU A 34 7.55 12.79 -0.66
N PRO A 35 7.71 14.11 -0.49
CA PRO A 35 8.36 14.93 -1.49
C PRO A 35 9.84 14.57 -1.60
N ARG A 36 10.52 15.08 -2.63
CA ARG A 36 11.97 14.91 -2.75
C ARG A 36 12.69 15.51 -1.54
N PRO A 37 13.69 14.82 -0.98
CA PRO A 37 14.40 15.30 0.20
C PRO A 37 15.21 16.56 -0.13
N GLY A 38 15.02 17.60 0.69
CA GLY A 38 15.91 18.76 0.75
C GLY A 38 17.02 18.51 1.76
N ASP A 39 16.68 18.60 3.06
CA ASP A 39 17.52 18.09 4.15
C ASP A 39 17.10 16.66 4.53
N LEU A 40 18.09 15.75 4.62
CA LEU A 40 17.81 14.33 4.89
C LEU A 40 17.34 14.06 6.32
N GLY A 41 17.84 14.83 7.29
CA GLY A 41 17.46 14.65 8.69
C GLY A 41 16.01 15.08 8.94
N GLU A 42 15.62 16.23 8.38
CA GLU A 42 14.25 16.73 8.42
C GLU A 42 13.30 15.79 7.67
N TRP A 43 13.66 15.39 6.45
CA TRP A 43 12.84 14.49 5.63
C TRP A 43 12.58 13.13 6.28
N LEU A 44 13.61 12.51 6.90
CA LEU A 44 13.43 11.28 7.66
C LEU A 44 12.54 11.49 8.90
N SER A 45 12.66 12.65 9.55
CA SER A 45 11.83 12.98 10.71
C SER A 45 10.36 13.18 10.33
N GLU A 46 10.08 13.81 9.19
CA GLU A 46 8.72 13.93 8.63
C GLU A 46 8.13 12.55 8.31
N ALA A 47 8.91 11.65 7.70
CA ALA A 47 8.45 10.30 7.40
C ALA A 47 8.05 9.53 8.68
N VAL A 48 8.84 9.65 9.75
CA VAL A 48 8.51 9.08 11.07
C VAL A 48 7.24 9.71 11.64
N ALA A 49 7.07 11.03 11.49
CA ALA A 49 5.87 11.72 11.93
C ALA A 49 4.60 11.24 11.20
N PHE A 50 4.67 11.03 9.88
CA PHE A 50 3.55 10.48 9.11
C PHE A 50 3.23 9.04 9.48
N GLU A 51 4.23 8.18 9.70
CA GLU A 51 4.00 6.84 10.22
C GLU A 51 3.31 6.88 11.59
N ALA A 52 3.80 7.72 12.50
CA ALA A 52 3.24 7.88 13.84
C ALA A 52 1.78 8.40 13.79
N ALA A 53 1.47 9.27 12.82
CA ALA A 53 0.12 9.79 12.58
C ALA A 53 -0.86 8.74 12.04
N GLY A 54 -0.39 7.55 11.62
CA GLY A 54 -1.25 6.48 11.16
C GLY A 54 -1.19 6.17 9.67
N ALA A 55 -0.22 6.71 8.93
CA ALA A 55 -0.06 6.37 7.52
C ALA A 55 0.18 4.85 7.36
N ASP A 56 -0.60 4.23 6.47
CA ASP A 56 -0.48 2.81 6.13
C ASP A 56 0.65 2.58 5.11
N ALA A 57 0.94 3.58 4.27
CA ALA A 57 2.00 3.54 3.27
C ALA A 57 2.72 4.88 3.13
N LEU A 58 4.02 4.82 2.82
CA LEU A 58 4.88 5.94 2.46
C LEU A 58 5.41 5.72 1.05
N TRP A 59 5.07 6.62 0.15
CA TRP A 59 5.48 6.60 -1.26
C TRP A 59 6.62 7.56 -1.46
N LEU A 60 7.74 7.07 -2.00
CA LEU A 60 8.89 7.90 -2.31
C LEU A 60 8.71 8.48 -3.71
N ASP A 61 8.56 9.81 -3.81
CA ASP A 61 8.73 10.51 -5.09
C ASP A 61 10.19 10.91 -5.24
N HIS A 62 10.87 10.28 -6.21
CA HIS A 62 12.26 10.58 -6.54
C HIS A 62 12.40 11.31 -7.90
N GLY A 63 11.32 11.45 -8.68
CA GLY A 63 11.36 12.02 -10.03
C GLY A 63 12.13 11.20 -11.07
N ALA A 64 12.18 11.69 -12.32
CA ALA A 64 12.84 10.98 -13.43
C ALA A 64 14.37 10.90 -13.29
N GLU A 65 14.99 11.95 -12.75
CA GLU A 65 16.45 12.06 -12.54
C GLU A 65 16.71 12.33 -11.05
N PRO A 66 16.70 11.29 -10.21
CA PRO A 66 16.84 11.47 -8.77
C PRO A 66 18.28 11.85 -8.40
N PRO A 67 18.50 12.90 -7.61
CA PRO A 67 19.86 13.29 -7.18
C PRO A 67 20.46 12.30 -6.17
N LEU A 68 19.63 11.46 -5.56
CA LEU A 68 20.00 10.47 -4.55
C LEU A 68 19.47 9.10 -4.98
N ASP A 69 20.21 8.04 -4.64
CA ASP A 69 19.80 6.67 -4.93
C ASP A 69 18.48 6.32 -4.21
N PRO A 70 17.38 6.06 -4.94
CA PRO A 70 16.07 5.74 -4.34
C PRO A 70 16.11 4.52 -3.43
N LEU A 71 16.98 3.55 -3.72
CA LEU A 71 17.09 2.32 -2.95
C LEU A 71 17.78 2.57 -1.60
N ILE A 72 18.77 3.47 -1.57
CA ILE A 72 19.42 3.91 -0.33
C ILE A 72 18.46 4.73 0.54
N LEU A 73 17.67 5.63 -0.07
CA LEU A 73 16.61 6.36 0.64
C LEU A 73 15.57 5.42 1.24
N THR A 74 15.17 4.39 0.48
CA THR A 74 14.22 3.38 0.96
C THR A 74 14.80 2.57 2.11
N ALA A 75 16.07 2.18 2.04
CA ALA A 75 16.76 1.49 3.13
C ALA A 75 16.85 2.37 4.40
N ALA A 76 17.09 3.67 4.25
CA ALA A 76 17.10 4.61 5.37
C ALA A 76 15.70 4.72 6.01
N LEU A 77 14.64 4.84 5.22
CA LEU A 77 13.26 4.81 5.71
C LEU A 77 12.91 3.50 6.43
N ALA A 78 13.35 2.36 5.88
CA ALA A 78 13.15 1.06 6.50
C ALA A 78 13.82 0.94 7.87
N ALA A 79 14.92 1.66 8.09
CA ALA A 79 15.63 1.67 9.36
C ALA A 79 14.94 2.55 10.43
N VAL A 80 14.24 3.62 10.03
CA VAL A 80 13.62 4.58 10.96
C VAL A 80 12.12 4.39 11.15
N THR A 81 11.46 3.63 10.28
CA THR A 81 10.02 3.31 10.33
C THR A 81 9.81 1.84 10.71
N TYR A 82 8.64 1.49 11.27
CA TYR A 82 8.38 0.14 11.78
C TYR A 82 7.10 -0.54 11.26
N ARG A 83 6.12 0.22 10.80
CA ARG A 83 4.79 -0.28 10.42
C ARG A 83 4.41 0.06 8.98
N ALA A 84 4.68 1.26 8.50
CA ALA A 84 4.21 1.70 7.19
C ALA A 84 4.82 0.83 6.07
N LEU A 85 4.03 0.57 5.02
CA LEU A 85 4.53 0.01 3.76
C LEU A 85 5.37 1.07 3.05
N LEU A 86 6.57 0.73 2.62
CA LEU A 86 7.44 1.60 1.84
C LEU A 86 7.27 1.29 0.36
N VAL A 87 6.86 2.28 -0.42
CA VAL A 87 6.65 2.15 -1.86
C VAL A 87 7.65 3.03 -2.58
N ALA A 88 8.55 2.42 -3.35
CA ALA A 88 9.54 3.15 -4.13
C ALA A 88 9.49 2.71 -5.60
N ALA A 89 9.54 3.69 -6.50
CA ALA A 89 9.96 3.38 -7.85
C ALA A 89 11.49 3.20 -7.86
N VAL A 90 11.95 2.18 -8.58
CA VAL A 90 13.38 1.88 -8.73
C VAL A 90 13.66 1.57 -10.19
N PRO A 91 14.82 1.98 -10.73
CA PRO A 91 15.21 1.61 -12.07
C PRO A 91 15.39 0.09 -12.16
N GLU A 92 15.09 -0.50 -13.32
CA GLU A 92 15.26 -1.94 -13.57
C GLU A 92 16.71 -2.41 -13.32
N THR A 93 17.66 -1.49 -13.50
CA THR A 93 19.11 -1.71 -13.28
C THR A 93 19.52 -1.71 -11.81
N ALA A 94 18.59 -1.55 -10.86
CA ALA A 94 18.89 -1.56 -9.43
C ALA A 94 19.63 -2.85 -9.02
N GLY A 95 20.80 -2.68 -8.40
CA GLY A 95 21.68 -3.80 -8.06
C GLY A 95 21.03 -4.80 -7.10
N SER A 96 20.99 -6.07 -7.48
CA SER A 96 20.34 -7.16 -6.74
C SER A 96 20.76 -7.28 -5.26
N ARG A 97 22.02 -6.94 -4.94
CA ARG A 97 22.52 -6.96 -3.56
C ARG A 97 21.92 -5.85 -2.71
N ALA A 98 21.87 -4.62 -3.23
CA ALA A 98 21.31 -3.49 -2.50
C ALA A 98 19.80 -3.69 -2.27
N LEU A 99 19.12 -4.29 -3.26
CA LEU A 99 17.72 -4.66 -3.16
C LEU A 99 17.50 -5.68 -2.05
N ALA A 100 18.27 -6.77 -2.03
CA ALA A 100 18.20 -7.77 -0.97
C ALA A 100 18.47 -7.19 0.43
N THR A 101 19.35 -6.18 0.55
CA THR A 101 19.56 -5.46 1.80
C THR A 101 18.33 -4.64 2.20
N ALA A 102 17.75 -3.88 1.27
CA ALA A 102 16.56 -3.07 1.52
C ALA A 102 15.35 -3.93 1.93
N GLU A 103 15.14 -5.08 1.29
CA GLU A 103 14.11 -6.05 1.66
C GLU A 103 14.29 -6.56 3.10
N ARG A 104 15.52 -6.94 3.48
CA ARG A 104 15.84 -7.42 4.82
C ARG A 104 15.62 -6.35 5.89
N LEU A 105 15.99 -5.09 5.60
CA LEU A 105 15.74 -3.97 6.50
C LEU A 105 14.24 -3.68 6.63
N SER A 106 13.50 -3.79 5.53
CA SER A 106 12.06 -3.51 5.48
C SER A 106 11.21 -4.60 6.16
N ARG A 107 11.77 -5.79 6.39
CA ARG A 107 11.08 -6.93 7.04
C ARG A 107 9.75 -7.28 6.35
N GLY A 108 9.72 -7.23 5.02
CA GLY A 108 8.52 -7.51 4.21
C GLY A 108 7.58 -6.32 4.01
N ARG A 109 7.97 -5.10 4.42
CA ARG A 109 7.20 -3.87 4.19
C ARG A 109 7.67 -3.08 2.96
N LEU A 110 8.27 -3.74 1.98
CA LEU A 110 8.78 -3.08 0.78
C LEU A 110 7.89 -3.45 -0.42
N ALA A 111 7.42 -2.45 -1.15
CA ALA A 111 6.79 -2.60 -2.45
C ALA A 111 7.58 -1.77 -3.47
N LEU A 112 7.95 -2.41 -4.59
CA LEU A 112 8.74 -1.77 -5.62
C LEU A 112 7.93 -1.63 -6.90
N ILE A 113 8.11 -0.49 -7.54
CA ILE A 113 7.59 -0.22 -8.87
C ILE A 113 8.81 -0.14 -9.79
N ILE A 114 8.88 -1.03 -10.76
CA ILE A 114 9.92 -0.94 -11.79
C ILE A 114 9.56 0.28 -12.64
N ALA A 115 10.41 1.32 -12.58
CA ALA A 115 10.32 2.41 -13.52
C ALA A 115 10.99 1.95 -14.82
N GLU A 116 10.23 1.91 -15.90
CA GLU A 116 10.82 1.82 -17.24
C GLU A 116 11.65 3.09 -17.44
N ASP A 117 12.92 2.96 -17.85
CA ASP A 117 13.73 4.09 -18.26
C ASP A 117 12.98 4.79 -19.40
N ALA A 118 12.28 5.88 -19.08
CA ALA A 118 11.61 6.70 -20.07
C ALA A 118 12.71 7.29 -20.94
N GLY A 119 12.92 6.67 -22.11
CA GLY A 119 13.87 7.12 -23.11
C GLY A 119 13.71 8.62 -23.32
N ALA A 120 14.84 9.33 -23.32
CA ALA A 120 14.92 10.76 -23.54
C ALA A 120 14.06 11.21 -24.73
N GLY A 121 12.96 11.88 -24.43
CA GLY A 121 12.07 12.52 -25.38
C GLY A 121 11.24 13.54 -24.63
N GLY A 122 11.65 14.82 -24.70
CA GLY A 122 10.85 15.91 -24.17
C GLY A 122 9.50 15.99 -24.89
N ASP A 123 8.45 16.23 -24.13
CA ASP A 123 7.65 17.46 -24.22
C ASP A 123 6.57 17.44 -23.12
N GLU A 124 6.29 18.61 -22.58
CA GLU A 124 5.33 18.93 -21.53
C GLU A 124 3.91 18.46 -21.89
N GLU A 125 3.52 17.24 -21.49
CA GLU A 125 2.15 16.76 -21.65
C GLU A 125 1.75 15.89 -20.44
N VAL A 126 1.05 16.56 -19.52
CA VAL A 126 -0.09 16.02 -18.77
C VAL A 126 0.21 14.99 -17.67
N GLN A 127 0.30 15.55 -16.46
CA GLN A 127 -0.12 14.96 -15.20
C GLN A 127 -1.58 14.44 -15.25
N ARG A 128 -1.87 13.35 -15.97
CA ARG A 128 -3.14 12.62 -15.88
C ARG A 128 -3.01 11.15 -16.35
N LEU A 129 -2.08 10.34 -15.85
CA LEU A 129 -2.24 8.87 -15.97
C LEU A 129 -1.25 8.00 -15.17
N THR A 130 -0.81 8.35 -13.95
CA THR A 130 -0.07 7.36 -13.13
C THR A 130 -1.05 6.45 -12.39
N GLY A 131 -1.81 5.71 -13.18
CA GLY A 131 -2.63 4.58 -12.80
C GLY A 131 -2.23 3.35 -13.61
N GLN A 132 -0.94 3.12 -13.85
CA GLN A 132 -0.45 1.87 -14.46
C GLN A 132 1.06 1.70 -14.27
N GLY A 133 1.47 1.43 -13.03
CA GLY A 133 2.66 0.63 -12.77
C GLY A 133 2.19 -0.75 -12.36
N ALA A 134 2.62 -1.79 -13.05
CA ALA A 134 2.33 -3.16 -12.64
C ALA A 134 2.94 -3.37 -11.25
N VAL A 135 2.08 -3.39 -10.23
CA VAL A 135 2.47 -3.78 -8.87
C VAL A 135 2.74 -5.28 -8.93
N SER A 136 4.01 -5.67 -9.06
CA SER A 136 4.40 -7.06 -8.87
C SER A 136 4.32 -7.37 -7.37
N CYS A 137 3.12 -7.75 -6.92
CA CYS A 137 2.93 -8.41 -5.64
C CYS A 137 3.61 -9.78 -5.71
N THR A 138 4.89 -9.87 -5.37
CA THR A 138 5.53 -11.15 -5.08
C THR A 138 4.80 -11.74 -3.86
N HIS A 139 3.89 -12.68 -4.12
CA HIS A 139 3.11 -13.39 -3.11
C HIS A 139 4.00 -14.38 -2.35
N LEU A 140 3.92 -14.26 -1.02
CA LEU A 140 4.05 -15.28 0.04
C LEU A 140 5.34 -16.12 0.11
#